data_AF-A0AAX3WGH7-F1
#
_entry.id   AF-A0AAX3WGH7-F1
#
_cell.length_a   1.000
_cell.length_b   1.000
_cell.length_c   1.000
_cell.angle_alpha   90.00
_cell.angle_beta   90.00
_cell.angle_gamma   90.00
#
_symmetry.space_group_name_H-M   'P 1'
#
loop_
_entity.id
_entity.type
_entity.pdbx_description
1 polymer ?
#
loop_
_entity_poly.entity_id
_entity_poly.type
_entity_poly.pdbx_seq_one_letter_code
_entity_poly.pdbx_strand_id
1 'polypeptide(L)'
;MRFECDPDGAWIVDPASLASKLGMTAASLQNQERRGLVGSRVEIGSGSDEGRARVTVTTEYSGWQGLFDADGALIGERFFEPAGTDVTASTGLSGRH
;
A
#
# COMPACT_ATOMS: atom_id res chain seq x y z
N MET A 1 -12.02 6.62 4.90
CA MET A 1 -10.57 6.36 5.11
C MET A 1 -9.83 7.56 4.55
N ARG A 2 -8.94 8.18 5.33
CA ARG A 2 -8.09 9.30 4.90
C ARG A 2 -6.64 8.82 4.93
N PHE A 3 -5.85 9.25 3.96
CA PHE A 3 -4.40 9.05 3.99
C PHE A 3 -3.73 10.35 4.43
N GLU A 4 -2.78 10.21 5.35
CA GLU A 4 -1.84 11.30 5.67
C GLU A 4 -0.47 10.90 5.16
N CYS A 5 0.20 11.83 4.48
CA CYS A 5 1.64 11.69 4.28
C CYS A 5 2.33 12.24 5.53
N ASP A 6 3.15 11.42 6.16
CA ASP A 6 4.11 11.90 7.14
C ASP A 6 5.16 12.77 6.41
N PRO A 7 5.71 13.81 7.06
CA PRO A 7 6.81 14.62 6.52
C PRO A 7 8.03 13.81 6.06
N ASP A 8 8.23 12.57 6.53
CA ASP A 8 9.27 11.65 6.04
C ASP A 8 8.93 11.01 4.67
N GLY A 9 7.75 11.31 4.11
CA GLY A 9 7.22 10.67 2.91
C GLY A 9 6.63 9.29 3.16
N ALA A 10 6.52 8.88 4.44
CA ALA A 10 5.82 7.68 4.84
C ALA A 10 4.31 7.93 4.81
N TRP A 11 3.59 7.18 3.98
CA TRP A 11 2.15 7.35 3.87
C TRP A 11 1.46 6.46 4.92
N ILE A 12 0.64 7.08 5.77
CA ILE A 12 -0.07 6.42 6.87
C ILE A 12 -1.53 6.19 6.47
N VAL A 13 -1.91 4.90 6.37
CA VAL A 13 -3.31 4.47 6.31
C VAL A 13 -3.77 4.05 7.69
N ASP A 14 -5.04 4.31 8.01
CA ASP A 14 -5.66 3.69 9.18
C ASP A 14 -5.69 2.16 9.02
N PRO A 15 -4.91 1.40 9.82
CA PRO A 15 -4.78 -0.04 9.65
C PRO A 15 -6.09 -0.77 9.97
N ALA A 16 -6.95 -0.21 10.82
CA ALA A 16 -8.26 -0.79 11.11
C ALA A 16 -9.21 -0.72 9.91
N SER A 17 -9.22 0.42 9.22
CA SER A 17 -9.98 0.63 8.00
C SER A 17 -9.48 -0.28 6.87
N LEU A 18 -8.15 -0.44 6.72
CA LEU A 18 -7.57 -1.32 5.71
C LEU A 18 -7.85 -2.79 6.00
N ALA A 19 -7.68 -3.20 7.26
CA ALA A 19 -7.97 -4.56 7.68
C ALA A 19 -9.45 -4.91 7.47
N SER A 20 -10.37 -3.98 7.81
CA SER A 20 -11.82 -4.18 7.60
C SER A 20 -12.15 -4.41 6.12
N LYS A 21 -11.46 -3.72 5.21
CA LYS A 21 -11.62 -3.90 3.76
C LYS A 21 -11.08 -5.24 3.28
N LEU A 22 -9.96 -5.68 3.84
CA LEU A 22 -9.35 -6.97 3.57
C LEU A 22 -10.08 -8.14 4.27
N GLY A 23 -11.15 -7.88 5.03
CA GLY A 23 -11.89 -8.89 5.78
C GLY A 23 -11.12 -9.46 6.99
N MET A 24 -10.14 -8.72 7.51
CA MET A 24 -9.31 -9.10 8.65
C MET A 24 -9.29 -8.04 9.74
N THR A 25 -8.65 -8.34 10.87
CA THR A 25 -8.47 -7.38 11.97
C THR A 25 -7.16 -6.60 11.81
N ALA A 26 -7.11 -5.38 12.36
CA ALA A 26 -5.90 -4.55 12.36
C ALA A 26 -4.69 -5.28 12.95
N ALA A 27 -4.91 -6.12 13.96
CA ALA A 27 -3.88 -6.95 14.58
C ALA A 27 -3.33 -8.01 13.61
N SER A 28 -4.19 -8.67 12.82
CA SER A 28 -3.73 -9.61 11.79
C SER A 28 -2.93 -8.91 10.69
N LEU A 29 -3.41 -7.76 10.23
CA LEU A 29 -2.69 -6.95 9.24
C LEU A 29 -1.31 -6.52 9.77
N GLN A 30 -1.26 -5.98 10.99
CA GLN A 30 0.00 -5.58 11.62
C GLN A 30 0.94 -6.76 11.86
N ASN A 31 0.40 -7.94 12.19
CA ASN A 31 1.20 -9.15 12.33
C ASN A 31 1.77 -9.62 10.98
N GLN A 32 1.01 -9.53 9.88
CA GLN A 32 1.50 -9.86 8.55
C GLN A 32 2.56 -8.85 8.07
N GLU A 33 2.33 -7.55 8.28
CA GLU A 33 3.30 -6.47 8.02
C GLU A 33 4.61 -6.72 8.78
N ARG A 34 4.54 -6.99 10.08
CA ARG A 34 5.72 -7.32 10.92
C ARG A 34 6.48 -8.55 10.45
N ARG A 35 5.80 -9.47 9.77
CA ARG A 35 6.41 -10.69 9.20
C ARG A 35 6.91 -10.48 7.77
N GLY A 36 6.73 -9.30 7.19
CA GLY A 36 7.09 -9.01 5.79
C GLY A 36 6.21 -9.72 4.77
N LEU A 37 4.99 -10.13 5.16
CA LEU A 37 4.03 -10.83 4.31
C LEU A 37 3.07 -9.87 3.59
N VAL A 38 3.14 -8.58 3.93
CA VAL A 38 2.40 -7.53 3.26
C VAL A 38 3.38 -6.70 2.45
N GLY A 39 3.16 -6.67 1.14
CA GLY A 39 3.83 -5.76 0.23
C GLY A 39 3.02 -4.48 0.11
N SER A 40 3.57 -3.37 0.58
CA SER A 40 2.94 -2.05 0.50
C SER A 40 3.70 -1.19 -0.50
N ARG A 41 3.03 -0.72 -1.54
CA ARG A 41 3.58 0.16 -2.57
C ARG A 41 2.74 1.41 -2.68
N VAL A 42 3.40 2.56 -2.60
CA VAL A 42 2.76 3.87 -2.75
C VAL A 42 3.36 4.57 -3.95
N GLU A 43 2.49 4.98 -4.87
CA GLU A 43 2.85 5.72 -6.07
C GLU A 43 2.23 7.11 -5.96
N ILE A 44 3.07 8.13 -5.85
CA ILE A 44 2.63 9.52 -5.78
C ILE A 44 2.60 10.07 -7.19
N GLY A 45 1.41 10.53 -7.59
CA GLY A 45 1.19 11.18 -8.86
C GLY A 45 2.01 12.46 -8.94
N SER A 46 2.63 12.66 -10.10
CA SER A 46 3.41 13.86 -10.43
C SER A 46 2.90 14.42 -11.76
N GLY A 47 3.08 15.73 -11.98
CA GLY A 47 2.63 16.40 -13.20
C GLY A 47 1.10 16.54 -13.25
N SER A 48 0.44 15.88 -14.21
CA SER A 48 -1.02 16.00 -14.36
C SER A 48 -1.83 15.27 -13.28
N ASP A 49 -1.20 14.34 -12.57
CA ASP A 49 -1.77 13.65 -11.40
C ASP A 49 -1.15 14.18 -10.09
N GLU A 50 -0.53 15.36 -10.11
CA GLU A 50 0.04 15.99 -8.92
C GLU A 50 -1.00 16.12 -7.81
N GLY A 51 -0.66 15.61 -6.63
CA GLY A 51 -1.55 15.52 -5.47
C GLY A 51 -2.29 14.17 -5.34
N ARG A 52 -2.39 13.36 -6.39
CA ARG A 52 -3.01 12.03 -6.28
C ARG A 52 -2.03 11.01 -5.74
N ALA A 53 -2.53 10.08 -4.93
CA ALA A 53 -1.73 8.96 -4.44
C ALA A 53 -2.42 7.65 -4.76
N ARG A 54 -1.66 6.68 -5.28
CA ARG A 54 -2.13 5.32 -5.51
C ARG A 54 -1.41 4.39 -4.55
N VAL A 55 -2.17 3.76 -3.68
CA VAL A 55 -1.67 2.84 -2.68
C VAL A 55 -2.07 1.44 -3.10
N THR A 56 -1.10 0.56 -3.23
CA THR A 56 -1.30 -0.84 -3.55
C THR A 56 -0.77 -1.67 -2.40
N VAL A 57 -1.64 -2.44 -1.76
CA VAL A 57 -1.31 -3.38 -0.70
C VAL A 57 -1.56 -4.77 -1.23
N THR A 58 -0.53 -5.59 -1.27
CA THR A 58 -0.60 -7.00 -1.69
C THR A 58 -0.26 -7.88 -0.52
N THR A 59 -1.13 -8.83 -0.24
CA THR A 59 -0.89 -9.93 0.70
C THR A 59 -0.68 -11.22 -0.09
N GLU A 60 -0.40 -12.33 0.59
CA GLU A 60 -0.27 -13.66 -0.05
C GLU A 60 -1.54 -14.11 -0.80
N TYR A 61 -2.71 -13.66 -0.35
CA TYR A 61 -4.00 -14.15 -0.84
C TYR A 61 -4.82 -13.08 -1.57
N SER A 62 -4.62 -11.80 -1.24
CA SER A 62 -5.46 -10.70 -1.70
C SER A 62 -4.65 -9.44 -1.98
N GLY A 63 -4.98 -8.75 -3.06
CA GLY A 63 -4.48 -7.44 -3.42
C GLY A 63 -5.57 -6.40 -3.25
N TRP A 64 -5.21 -5.27 -2.67
CA TRP A 64 -6.06 -4.10 -2.54
C TRP A 64 -5.34 -2.89 -3.10
N GLN A 65 -6.08 -2.02 -3.77
CA GLN A 65 -5.57 -0.78 -4.31
C GLN A 65 -6.52 0.37 -4.02
N GLY A 66 -6.03 1.41 -3.37
CA GLY A 66 -6.73 2.66 -3.13
C GLY A 66 -6.16 3.79 -4.01
N LEU A 67 -7.04 4.56 -4.61
CA LEU A 67 -6.73 5.83 -5.28
C LEU A 67 -7.23 6.98 -4.41
N PHE A 68 -6.33 7.90 -4.12
CA PHE A 68 -6.56 9.06 -3.26
C PHE A 68 -6.36 10.34 -4.07
N ASP A 69 -7.18 11.34 -3.76
CA ASP A 69 -7.06 12.69 -4.31
C ASP A 69 -6.10 13.56 -3.46
N ALA A 70 -5.84 14.80 -3.89
CA ALA A 70 -4.95 15.76 -3.25
C ALA A 70 -5.32 16.09 -1.79
N ASP A 71 -6.59 15.95 -1.42
CA ASP A 71 -7.05 16.13 -0.03
C ASP A 71 -6.75 14.92 0.88
N GLY A 72 -6.23 13.82 0.31
CA GLY A 72 -6.06 12.54 1.00
C GLY A 72 -7.36 11.73 1.11
N ALA A 73 -8.39 12.12 0.37
CA ALA A 73 -9.68 11.43 0.31
C ALA A 73 -9.63 10.25 -0.66
N LEU A 74 -10.14 9.09 -0.23
CA LEU A 74 -10.27 7.92 -1.10
C LEU A 74 -11.33 8.18 -2.19
N ILE A 75 -10.90 8.29 -3.44
CA ILE A 75 -11.77 8.50 -4.61
C ILE A 75 -12.02 7.21 -5.39
N GLY A 76 -11.24 6.16 -5.16
CA GLY A 76 -11.45 4.87 -5.78
C GLY A 76 -10.77 3.75 -5.03
N GLU A 77 -11.35 2.55 -5.10
CA GLU A 77 -10.71 1.35 -4.58
C GLU A 77 -10.97 0.16 -5.49
N ARG A 78 -10.03 -0.79 -5.48
CA ARG A 78 -10.10 -2.02 -6.26
C ARG A 78 -9.47 -3.16 -5.49
N PHE A 79 -10.15 -4.30 -5.51
CA PHE A 79 -9.62 -5.58 -5.05
C PHE A 79 -9.20 -6.38 -6.26
N PHE A 80 -8.07 -7.07 -6.15
CA PHE A 80 -7.56 -7.97 -7.17
C PHE A 80 -6.92 -9.16 -6.50
N GLU A 81 -6.98 -10.32 -7.14
CA GLU A 81 -6.16 -11.45 -6.72
C GLU A 81 -4.71 -11.12 -7.08
N PRO A 82 -3.78 -11.15 -6.11
CA PRO A 82 -2.39 -10.98 -6.43
C PRO A 82 -2.02 -12.18 -7.29
N ALA A 83 -1.70 -11.95 -8.56
CA ALA A 83 -1.12 -13.00 -9.40
C ALA A 83 0.13 -13.45 -8.64
N GLY A 84 0.06 -14.65 -8.03
CA GLY A 84 0.94 -15.07 -6.93
C GLY A 84 2.34 -14.54 -7.14
N THR A 85 2.74 -13.58 -6.32
CA THR A 85 4.00 -12.86 -6.52
C THR A 85 5.12 -13.87 -6.44
N ASP A 86 5.69 -14.18 -7.59
CA ASP A 86 7.07 -14.60 -7.72
C ASP A 86 7.89 -13.61 -6.88
N VAL A 87 8.41 -14.11 -5.76
CA VAL A 87 9.21 -13.37 -4.79
C VAL A 87 10.59 -13.05 -5.38
N THR A 88 10.65 -12.26 -6.45
CA THR A 88 11.89 -11.74 -7.04
C THR A 88 11.89 -10.21 -7.07
N ALA A 89 11.73 -9.59 -5.91
CA ALA A 89 12.07 -8.18 -5.73
C ALA A 89 12.85 -7.95 -4.43
N SER A 90 13.86 -8.79 -4.19
CA SER A 90 14.91 -8.55 -3.19
C SER A 90 16.24 -9.12 -3.68
N THR A 91 16.78 -8.60 -4.79
CA THR A 91 18.24 -8.60 -4.99
C THR A 91 18.66 -7.16 -5.14
N GLY A 92 19.13 -6.59 -4.02
CA GLY A 92 19.93 -5.38 -4.07
C GLY A 92 21.13 -5.62 -4.98
N LEU A 93 21.39 -4.69 -5.89
CA LEU A 93 22.74 -4.48 -6.38
C LEU A 93 23.15 -3.09 -5.91
N SER A 94 23.77 -3.12 -4.73
CA SER A 94 24.60 -2.03 -4.20
C SER A 94 25.68 -1.73 -5.24
N GLY A 95 25.60 -0.56 -5.86
CA GLY A 95 26.64 -0.05 -6.75
C GLY A 95 27.86 0.33 -5.91
N ARG A 96 28.91 -0.48 -5.99
CA ARG A 96 30.26 -0.11 -5.59
C ARG A 96 31.18 -0.30 -6.80
N HIS A 97 31.63 0.80 -7.40
CA HIS A 97 32.93 0.87 -8.03
C HIS A 97 33.45 2.31 -8.05
#